data_AF-A0A9D5ZTQ6-F1
#
_entry.id   AF-A0A9D5ZTQ6-F1
#
_cell.length_a   1.000
_cell.length_b   1.000
_cell.length_c   1.000
_cell.angle_alpha   90.00
_cell.angle_beta   90.00
_cell.angle_gamma   90.00
#
_symmetry.space_group_name_H-M   'P 1'
#
loop_
_entity.id
_entity.type
_entity.pdbx_description
1 polymer ?
#
loop_
_entity_poly.entity_id
_entity_poly.type
_entity_poly.pdbx_seq_one_letter_code
_entity_poly.pdbx_strand_id
1 'polypeptide(L)'
;FDESGNFIWLDGFIDDITEHKLIREKLLESEKKYRELVESAKSIILRWDNNGTITFINKYALELLGYTEQEVVGRNVIGTIISETDKDFEMFMSLKKDIVSCPTLLNTYEHSILKNGEKIWISWTN
;
A
#
# COMPACT_ATOMS: atom_id res chain seq x y z
N PHE A 1 26.63 -12.81 -45.19
CA PHE A 1 26.81 -13.73 -46.32
C PHE A 1 27.41 -12.93 -47.47
N ASP A 2 28.34 -13.50 -48.24
CA ASP A 2 28.94 -12.83 -49.41
C ASP A 2 27.97 -12.80 -50.60
N GLU A 3 28.41 -12.22 -51.73
CA GLU A 3 27.61 -12.11 -52.96
C GLU A 3 27.24 -13.47 -53.58
N SER A 4 27.93 -14.55 -53.20
CA SER A 4 27.63 -15.92 -53.61
C SER A 4 26.72 -16.65 -52.61
N GLY A 5 26.26 -15.96 -51.56
CA GLY A 5 25.41 -16.54 -50.53
C GLY A 5 26.17 -17.38 -49.51
N ASN A 6 27.49 -17.22 -49.37
CA ASN A 6 28.29 -17.95 -48.38
C ASN A 6 28.38 -17.19 -47.05
N PHE A 7 28.23 -17.91 -45.95
CA PHE A 7 28.35 -17.34 -44.60
C PHE A 7 29.79 -16.86 -44.35
N ILE A 8 29.96 -15.57 -44.03
CA ILE A 8 31.29 -14.95 -43.93
C ILE A 8 31.83 -15.03 -42.49
N TRP A 9 31.01 -14.67 -41.51
CA TRP A 9 31.29 -14.80 -40.07
C TRP A 9 30.05 -14.38 -39.26
N LEU A 10 29.95 -14.85 -38.01
CA LEU A 10 29.01 -14.41 -36.99
C LEU A 10 29.80 -14.02 -35.75
N ASP A 11 29.45 -12.87 -35.19
CA ASP A 11 29.90 -12.42 -33.88
C ASP A 11 28.74 -12.46 -32.91
N GLY A 12 29.04 -12.80 -31.67
CA GLY A 12 28.06 -12.90 -30.60
C GLY A 12 28.76 -12.88 -29.25
N PHE A 13 28.12 -12.23 -28.29
CA PHE A 13 28.54 -12.28 -26.90
C PHE A 13 27.47 -13.01 -26.09
N ILE A 14 27.92 -13.73 -25.07
CA ILE A 14 27.08 -14.41 -24.09
C ILE A 14 27.27 -13.66 -22.78
N ASP A 15 26.20 -13.04 -22.29
CA ASP A 15 26.17 -12.41 -20.98
C ASP A 15 25.36 -13.27 -20.01
N ASP A 16 25.98 -13.60 -18.86
CA ASP A 16 25.31 -14.37 -17.83
C ASP A 16 24.44 -13.45 -16.97
N ILE A 17 23.16 -13.39 -17.33
CA ILE A 17 22.14 -12.61 -16.61
C ILE A 17 21.34 -13.45 -15.61
N THR A 18 21.81 -14.66 -15.28
CA THR A 18 21.07 -15.60 -14.42
C THR A 18 20.78 -15.00 -13.05
N GLU A 19 21.79 -14.36 -12.44
CA GLU A 19 21.65 -13.74 -11.12
C GLU A 19 20.63 -12.59 -11.14
N HIS A 20 20.73 -11.70 -12.13
CA HIS A 20 19.81 -10.57 -12.29
C HIS A 20 18.36 -11.02 -12.50
N LYS A 21 18.14 -12.06 -13.30
CA LYS A 21 16.81 -12.65 -13.50
C LYS A 21 16.26 -13.23 -12.21
N LEU A 22 17.06 -14.01 -11.49
CA LEU A 22 16.63 -14.65 -10.25
C LEU A 22 16.27 -13.62 -9.16
N ILE A 23 17.05 -12.54 -9.04
CA ILE A 23 16.75 -11.45 -8.10
C ILE A 23 15.42 -10.78 -8.47
N ARG A 24 15.20 -10.49 -9.76
CA ARG A 24 13.98 -9.85 -10.24
C ARG A 24 12.75 -10.74 -10.03
N GLU A 25 12.86 -12.03 -10.33
CA GLU A 25 11.78 -13.00 -10.14
C GLU A 25 11.42 -13.15 -8.66
N LYS A 26 12.42 -13.27 -7.78
CA LYS A 26 12.20 -13.30 -6.33
C LYS A 26 11.52 -12.03 -5.81
N LEU A 27 11.91 -10.87 -6.33
CA LEU A 27 11.28 -9.59 -5.96
C LEU A 27 9.81 -9.58 -6.38
N LEU A 28 9.50 -9.94 -7.63
CA LEU A 28 8.13 -10.01 -8.14
C LEU A 28 7.27 -11.02 -7.37
N GLU A 29 7.83 -12.19 -7.03
CA GLU A 29 7.13 -13.21 -6.25
C GLU A 29 6.85 -12.73 -4.83
N SER A 30 7.82 -12.06 -4.19
CA SER A 30 7.65 -11.46 -2.88
C SER A 30 6.61 -10.34 -2.88
N GLU A 31 6.62 -9.44 -3.87
CA GLU A 31 5.62 -8.38 -4.04
C GLU A 31 4.22 -8.94 -4.25
N LYS A 32 4.08 -9.97 -5.09
CA LYS A 32 2.81 -10.65 -5.32
C LYS A 32 2.29 -11.29 -4.04
N LYS A 33 3.13 -12.04 -3.32
CA LYS A 33 2.78 -12.68 -2.06
C LYS A 33 2.37 -11.65 -1.00
N TYR A 34 3.10 -10.55 -0.90
CA TYR A 34 2.75 -9.45 0.00
C TYR A 34 1.38 -8.86 -0.35
N ARG A 35 1.13 -8.58 -1.63
CA ARG A 35 -0.16 -8.06 -2.10
C ARG A 35 -1.30 -9.04 -1.77
N GLU A 36 -1.14 -10.32 -2.05
CA GLU A 36 -2.15 -11.33 -1.73
C GLU A 36 -2.46 -11.40 -0.22
N LEU A 37 -1.43 -11.33 0.63
CA LEU A 37 -1.61 -11.31 2.09
C LEU A 37 -2.37 -10.06 2.56
N VAL A 38 -2.01 -8.88 2.05
CA VAL A 38 -2.65 -7.61 2.42
C VAL A 38 -4.10 -7.53 1.93
N GLU A 39 -4.37 -8.01 0.72
CA GLU A 39 -5.71 -7.98 0.13
C GLU A 39 -6.65 -9.05 0.73
N SER A 40 -6.10 -10.19 1.18
CA SER A 40 -6.88 -11.25 1.83
C SER A 40 -7.06 -11.05 3.34
N ALA A 41 -6.33 -10.11 3.95
CA ALA A 41 -6.48 -9.78 5.35
C ALA A 41 -7.88 -9.20 5.63
N LYS A 42 -8.58 -9.74 6.62
CA LYS A 42 -9.84 -9.19 7.15
C LYS A 42 -9.60 -8.00 8.10
N SER A 43 -8.63 -7.17 7.75
CA SER A 43 -8.22 -6.01 8.52
C SER A 43 -8.08 -4.82 7.58
N ILE A 44 -8.40 -3.63 8.09
CA ILE A 44 -8.16 -2.40 7.35
C ILE A 44 -6.65 -2.16 7.31
N ILE A 45 -6.11 -2.02 6.09
CA ILE A 45 -4.72 -1.66 5.86
C ILE A 45 -4.69 -0.39 5.03
N LEU A 46 -4.09 0.65 5.58
CA LEU A 46 -4.10 2.01 5.08
C LEU A 46 -2.70 2.59 5.25
N ARG A 47 -2.22 3.33 4.24
CA ARG A 47 -0.96 4.06 4.29
C ARG A 47 -1.17 5.48 3.78
N TRP A 48 -0.57 6.43 4.46
CA TRP A 48 -0.55 7.84 4.06
C TRP A 48 0.88 8.41 4.10
N ASP A 49 1.10 9.52 3.41
CA ASP A 49 2.37 10.28 3.45
C ASP A 49 2.43 11.25 4.64
N ASN A 50 3.54 11.96 4.81
CA ASN A 50 3.71 12.91 5.93
C ASN A 50 2.69 14.07 5.94
N ASN A 51 2.02 14.34 4.81
CA ASN A 51 0.98 15.35 4.69
C ASN A 51 -0.41 14.78 5.00
N GLY A 52 -0.53 13.47 5.25
CA GLY A 52 -1.79 12.76 5.46
C GLY A 52 -2.46 12.34 4.16
N THR A 53 -1.78 12.44 3.02
CA THR A 53 -2.31 11.99 1.72
C THR A 53 -2.32 10.47 1.68
N ILE A 54 -3.48 9.86 1.45
CA ILE A 54 -3.61 8.41 1.34
C ILE A 54 -2.88 7.92 0.08
N THR A 55 -1.91 7.04 0.28
CA THR A 55 -1.09 6.44 -0.80
C THR A 55 -1.46 4.99 -1.09
N PHE A 56 -2.12 4.32 -0.15
CA PHE A 56 -2.58 2.95 -0.31
C PHE A 56 -3.71 2.64 0.68
N ILE A 57 -4.66 1.83 0.23
CA ILE A 57 -5.72 1.24 1.03
C ILE A 57 -6.06 -0.13 0.44
N ASN A 58 -6.17 -1.17 1.27
CA ASN A 58 -6.50 -2.50 0.76
C ASN A 58 -7.98 -2.61 0.37
N LYS A 59 -8.30 -3.57 -0.51
CA LYS A 59 -9.66 -3.79 -1.01
C LYS A 59 -10.66 -4.08 0.10
N TYR A 60 -10.27 -4.83 1.12
CA TYR A 60 -11.13 -5.11 2.27
C TYR A 60 -11.57 -3.81 2.97
N ALA A 61 -10.67 -2.85 3.17
CA ALA A 61 -11.03 -1.56 3.76
C ALA A 61 -11.97 -0.75 2.87
N LEU A 62 -11.74 -0.74 1.54
CA LEU A 62 -12.62 -0.06 0.59
C LEU A 62 -14.04 -0.63 0.65
N GLU A 63 -14.18 -1.96 0.62
CA GLU A 63 -15.46 -2.66 0.71
C GLU A 63 -16.16 -2.41 2.06
N LEU A 64 -15.40 -2.51 3.16
CA LEU A 64 -15.94 -2.32 4.51
C LEU A 64 -16.39 -0.87 4.75
N LEU A 65 -15.58 0.11 4.34
CA LEU A 65 -15.85 1.54 4.54
C LEU A 65 -16.84 2.13 3.52
N GLY A 66 -17.08 1.42 2.40
CA GLY A 66 -18.00 1.82 1.34
C GLY A 66 -17.41 2.82 0.34
N TYR A 67 -16.09 2.85 0.19
CA TYR A 67 -15.39 3.75 -0.72
C TYR A 67 -14.83 3.03 -1.94
N THR A 68 -14.69 3.76 -3.04
CA THR A 68 -13.87 3.34 -4.18
C THR A 68 -12.45 3.87 -4.03
N GLU A 69 -11.47 3.20 -4.66
CA GLU A 69 -10.06 3.62 -4.59
C GLU A 69 -9.88 5.07 -5.10
N GLN A 70 -10.60 5.44 -6.17
CA GLN A 70 -10.53 6.76 -6.79
C GLN A 70 -11.11 7.87 -5.91
N GLU A 71 -11.99 7.54 -4.96
CA GLU A 71 -12.54 8.49 -4.00
C GLU A 71 -11.57 8.79 -2.85
N VAL A 72 -10.56 7.93 -2.64
CA VAL A 72 -9.76 7.92 -1.41
C VAL A 72 -8.28 8.16 -1.67
N VAL A 73 -7.70 7.45 -2.63
CA VAL A 73 -6.27 7.57 -2.94
C VAL A 73 -5.97 8.96 -3.50
N GLY A 74 -4.94 9.61 -2.95
CA GLY A 74 -4.59 11.00 -3.25
C GLY A 74 -5.37 12.05 -2.45
N ARG A 75 -6.33 11.65 -1.60
CA ARG A 75 -7.01 12.56 -0.67
C ARG A 75 -6.38 12.55 0.71
N ASN A 76 -6.65 13.60 1.49
CA ASN A 76 -6.25 13.61 2.89
C ASN A 76 -7.07 12.59 3.69
N VAL A 77 -6.42 11.85 4.58
CA VAL A 77 -7.06 10.88 5.46
C VAL A 77 -8.07 11.54 6.40
N ILE A 78 -7.78 12.76 6.83
CA ILE A 78 -8.69 13.63 7.58
C ILE A 78 -9.71 14.24 6.60
N GLY A 79 -10.98 14.22 6.98
CA GLY A 79 -12.11 14.66 6.16
C GLY A 79 -12.58 13.62 5.14
N THR A 80 -11.81 12.56 4.89
CA THR A 80 -12.21 11.45 4.01
C THR A 80 -12.59 10.20 4.80
N ILE A 81 -11.63 9.63 5.54
CA ILE A 81 -11.85 8.41 6.35
C ILE A 81 -12.08 8.79 7.81
N ILE A 82 -11.29 9.73 8.31
CA ILE A 82 -11.38 10.23 9.68
C ILE A 82 -12.18 11.53 9.66
N SER A 83 -13.23 11.62 10.49
CA SER A 83 -14.03 12.84 10.60
C SER A 83 -13.21 14.00 11.18
N GLU A 84 -13.47 15.23 10.73
CA GLU A 84 -12.87 16.44 11.30
C GLU A 84 -13.39 16.77 12.72
N THR A 85 -14.42 16.09 13.21
CA THR A 85 -14.94 16.33 14.56
C THR A 85 -13.93 15.96 15.64
N ASP A 86 -13.68 16.91 16.55
CA ASP A 86 -12.58 17.07 17.49
C ASP A 86 -11.89 15.82 18.10
N LYS A 87 -12.60 14.71 18.36
CA LYS A 87 -11.99 13.56 19.09
C LYS A 87 -11.12 12.67 18.21
N ASP A 88 -11.55 12.38 16.99
CA ASP A 88 -10.82 11.47 16.10
C ASP A 88 -9.63 12.19 15.45
N PHE A 89 -9.76 13.51 15.24
CA PHE A 89 -8.69 14.38 14.75
C PHE A 89 -7.53 14.55 15.75
N GLU A 90 -7.82 14.87 17.02
CA GLU A 90 -6.80 15.02 18.06
C GLU A 90 -6.02 13.73 18.29
N MET A 91 -6.71 12.60 18.22
CA MET A 91 -6.12 11.27 18.34
C MET A 91 -5.23 10.93 17.14
N PHE A 92 -5.67 11.21 15.91
CA PHE A 92 -4.82 11.08 14.71
C PHE A 92 -3.57 11.97 14.79
N MET A 93 -3.71 13.21 15.28
CA MET A 93 -2.58 14.12 15.46
C MET A 93 -1.60 13.61 16.53
N SER A 94 -2.10 13.00 17.62
CA SER A 94 -1.27 12.31 18.60
C SER A 94 -0.54 11.13 17.97
N LEU A 95 -1.25 10.24 17.27
CA LEU A 95 -0.68 9.10 16.52
C LEU A 95 0.44 9.55 15.57
N LYS A 96 0.21 10.60 14.78
CA LYS A 96 1.19 11.16 13.85
C LYS A 96 2.46 11.60 14.57
N LYS A 97 2.32 12.26 15.72
CA LYS A 97 3.45 12.72 16.54
C LYS A 97 4.19 11.54 17.19
N ASP A 98 3.45 10.53 17.63
CA ASP A 98 3.99 9.36 18.32
C ASP A 98 4.73 8.43 17.34
N ILE A 99 4.21 8.18 16.14
CA ILE A 99 4.90 7.38 15.09
C ILE A 99 6.26 7.99 14.73
N VAL A 100 6.32 9.33 14.64
CA VAL A 100 7.56 10.05 14.31
C VAL A 100 8.57 10.02 15.46
N SER A 101 8.11 9.87 16.71
CA SER A 101 8.97 9.95 17.91
C SER A 101 9.27 8.60 18.56
N CYS A 102 8.40 7.60 18.45
CA CYS A 102 8.57 6.24 18.96
C CYS A 102 7.67 5.25 18.17
N PRO A 103 8.22 4.44 17.26
CA PRO A 103 7.44 3.56 16.37
C PRO A 103 6.93 2.27 17.06
N THR A 104 6.85 2.23 18.39
CA THR A 104 6.31 1.05 19.10
C THR A 104 4.80 0.93 18.96
N LEU A 105 4.31 -0.29 18.73
CA LEU A 105 2.90 -0.69 18.58
C LEU A 105 1.95 0.18 19.42
N LEU A 106 1.34 1.17 18.77
CA LEU A 106 0.21 1.89 19.34
C LEU A 106 -1.04 1.12 18.97
N ASN A 107 -1.60 0.40 19.93
CA ASN A 107 -2.94 -0.17 19.82
C ASN A 107 -3.94 0.89 20.28
N THR A 108 -4.66 1.47 19.33
CA THR A 108 -5.71 2.46 19.62
C THR A 108 -7.06 1.88 19.21
N TYR A 109 -8.06 1.99 20.08
CA TYR A 109 -9.43 1.55 19.82
C TYR A 109 -10.29 2.76 19.45
N GLU A 110 -10.87 2.77 18.26
CA GLU A 110 -11.66 3.91 17.79
C GLU A 110 -13.00 3.49 17.20
N HIS A 111 -13.97 4.39 17.23
CA HIS A 111 -15.17 4.25 16.41
C HIS A 111 -14.90 4.93 15.07
N SER A 112 -15.07 4.22 13.95
CA SER A 112 -15.13 4.87 12.64
C SER A 112 -16.57 4.93 12.15
N ILE A 113 -16.86 5.98 11.38
CA ILE A 113 -18.15 6.17 10.75
C ILE A 113 -18.01 5.71 9.31
N LEU A 114 -18.77 4.68 8.94
CA LEU A 114 -18.91 4.21 7.57
C LEU A 114 -19.51 5.31 6.69
N LYS A 115 -19.27 5.25 5.38
CA LYS A 115 -19.83 6.24 4.41
C LYS A 115 -21.35 6.39 4.49
N ASN A 116 -22.07 5.34 4.92
CA ASN A 116 -23.52 5.34 5.11
C ASN A 116 -23.98 5.98 6.45
N GLY A 117 -23.05 6.46 7.28
CA GLY A 117 -23.31 7.05 8.61
C GLY A 117 -23.36 6.04 9.77
N GLU A 118 -23.17 4.74 9.49
CA GLU A 118 -23.16 3.69 10.51
C GLU A 118 -21.84 3.71 11.30
N LYS A 119 -21.91 3.45 12.61
CA LYS A 119 -20.73 3.43 13.49
C LYS A 119 -20.23 2.01 13.69
N ILE A 120 -18.96 1.79 13.40
CA ILE A 120 -18.27 0.51 13.66
C ILE A 120 -17.08 0.72 14.59
N TRP A 121 -16.78 -0.31 15.39
CA TRP A 121 -15.57 -0.35 16.21
C TRP A 121 -14.41 -0.90 15.39
N ILE A 122 -13.30 -0.17 15.35
CA ILE A 122 -12.06 -0.60 14.69
C ILE A 122 -10.92 -0.48 15.71
N SER A 123 -10.10 -1.53 15.79
CA SER A 123 -8.81 -1.49 16.47
C SER A 123 -7.76 -1.11 15.43
N TRP A 124 -7.07 0.00 15.65
CA TRP A 124 -5.93 0.43 14.84
C TRP A 124 -4.63 0.00 15.51
N THR A 125 -3.71 -0.49 14.68
CA THR A 125 -2.33 -0.81 15.06
C THR A 125 -1.41 -0.26 13.97
N ASN A 126 -0.31 0.40 14.35
CA ASN A 126 0.67 0.96 13.42
C ASN A 126 1.71 -0.08 12.93
#